data_AF-A0A4C1ZQ55-F1
#
_entry.id   AF-A0A4C1ZQ55-F1
#
_cell.length_a   1.000
_cell.length_b   1.000
_cell.length_c   1.000
_cell.angle_alpha   90.00
_cell.angle_beta   90.00
_cell.angle_gamma   90.00
#
_symmetry.space_group_name_H-M   'P 1'
#
loop_
_entity.id
_entity.type
_entity.pdbx_description
1 polymer ?
#
loop_
_entity_poly.entity_id
_entity_poly.type
_entity_poly.pdbx_seq_one_letter_code
_entity_poly.pdbx_strand_id
1 'polypeptide(L)'
;MKVIYDTDTQYLPILITVGIGARHLPPQTARQHTDWVTFKASLETLHLGSSFATAADVNTLANQLVSKIRRVQFMATILLPISTSRRKDLPSHIKVRLQQKHRLHKLWGLHLLSQT
;
A
#
# COMPACT_ATOMS: atom_id res chain seq x y z
N MET A 1 -32.09 0.67 -23.94
CA MET A 1 -31.75 0.11 -22.61
C MET A 1 -31.89 1.23 -21.60
N LYS A 2 -32.93 1.21 -20.77
CA LYS A 2 -33.25 2.27 -19.79
C LYS A 2 -32.76 1.79 -18.43
N VAL A 3 -31.65 2.35 -17.96
CA VAL A 3 -31.10 2.06 -16.64
C VAL A 3 -31.64 3.13 -15.70
N ILE A 4 -32.49 2.72 -14.76
CA ILE A 4 -32.94 3.59 -13.66
C ILE A 4 -31.91 3.42 -12.54
N TYR A 5 -31.20 4.49 -12.22
CA TYR A 5 -30.31 4.51 -11.06
C TYR A 5 -31.13 4.95 -9.85
N ASP A 6 -31.26 4.05 -8.87
CA ASP A 6 -31.66 4.38 -7.51
C ASP A 6 -30.43 5.01 -6.83
N THR A 7 -30.56 6.27 -6.39
CA THR A 7 -29.45 7.10 -5.92
C THR A 7 -29.30 7.13 -4.40
N ASP A 8 -29.86 6.16 -3.67
CA ASP A 8 -29.88 6.21 -2.20
C ASP A 8 -29.20 5.03 -1.49
N THR A 9 -28.49 4.18 -2.23
CA THR A 9 -27.71 3.11 -1.61
C THR A 9 -26.25 3.13 -2.05
N GLN A 10 -25.37 3.29 -1.07
CA GLN A 10 -23.92 3.20 -1.22
C GLN A 10 -23.52 1.74 -1.47
N TYR A 11 -23.81 1.23 -2.67
CA TYR A 11 -23.32 -0.07 -3.09
C TYR A 11 -21.86 0.06 -3.51
N LEU A 12 -20.98 -0.74 -2.90
CA LEU A 12 -19.69 -1.06 -3.47
C LEU A 12 -19.92 -2.05 -4.62
N PRO A 13 -19.72 -1.68 -5.89
CA PRO A 13 -19.86 -2.64 -6.97
C PRO A 13 -18.72 -3.66 -6.88
N ILE A 14 -19.07 -4.93 -6.66
CA ILE A 14 -18.13 -6.04 -6.81
C ILE A 14 -18.12 -6.43 -8.29
N LEU A 15 -17.02 -6.11 -8.98
CA LEU A 15 -16.84 -6.45 -10.39
C LEU A 15 -16.42 -7.92 -10.51
N ILE A 16 -17.28 -8.76 -11.09
CA ILE A 16 -16.98 -10.16 -11.39
C ILE A 16 -16.63 -10.24 -12.89
N THR A 17 -15.37 -10.53 -13.22
CA THR A 17 -14.94 -10.68 -14.62
C THR A 17 -15.08 -12.14 -15.05
N VAL A 18 -16.04 -12.44 -15.92
CA VAL A 18 -16.15 -13.71 -16.64
C VAL A 18 -15.17 -13.66 -17.82
N GLY A 19 -14.16 -14.54 -17.80
CA GLY A 19 -13.07 -14.53 -18.77
C GLY A 19 -13.49 -15.09 -20.13
N ILE A 20 -13.51 -14.21 -21.14
CA ILE A 20 -13.40 -14.60 -22.56
C ILE A 20 -12.08 -14.02 -23.06
N GLY A 21 -11.28 -14.88 -23.69
CA GLY A 21 -9.85 -14.68 -23.93
C GLY A 21 -9.47 -13.39 -24.65
N ALA A 22 -8.87 -12.47 -23.91
CA ALA A 22 -7.82 -11.57 -24.38
C ALA A 22 -6.98 -11.17 -23.15
N ARG A 23 -5.68 -11.47 -23.16
CA ARG A 23 -4.77 -11.16 -22.04
C ARG A 23 -4.40 -9.68 -22.06
N HIS A 24 -5.36 -8.80 -21.84
CA HIS A 24 -5.08 -7.39 -21.58
C HIS A 24 -5.06 -7.20 -20.06
N LEU A 25 -3.86 -7.32 -19.49
CA LEU A 25 -3.64 -6.86 -18.12
C LEU A 25 -3.84 -5.34 -18.12
N PRO A 26 -4.62 -4.77 -17.18
CA PRO A 26 -4.69 -3.32 -17.05
C PRO A 26 -3.28 -2.76 -16.83
N PRO A 27 -2.97 -1.55 -17.34
CA PRO A 27 -1.69 -0.90 -17.09
C PRO A 27 -1.41 -0.91 -15.59
N GLN A 28 -0.30 -1.53 -15.23
CA GLN A 28 0.07 -1.71 -13.84
C GLN A 28 0.32 -0.32 -13.23
N THR A 29 -0.46 0.06 -12.24
CA THR A 29 -0.30 1.36 -11.58
C THR A 29 1.07 1.41 -10.90
N ALA A 30 1.85 2.46 -11.13
CA ALA A 30 3.11 2.64 -10.42
C ALA A 30 2.81 2.99 -8.95
N ARG A 31 3.56 2.41 -8.00
CA ARG A 31 3.49 2.82 -6.60
C ARG A 31 4.49 3.94 -6.37
N GLN A 32 4.03 5.02 -5.75
CA GLN A 32 4.92 6.03 -5.19
C GLN A 32 5.61 5.45 -3.96
N HIS A 33 6.93 5.56 -3.90
CA HIS A 33 7.75 5.15 -2.77
C HIS A 33 8.72 6.28 -2.44
N THR A 34 8.73 6.73 -1.19
CA THR A 34 9.69 7.73 -0.74
C THR A 34 11.00 7.06 -0.36
N ASP A 35 12.10 7.47 -0.97
CA ASP A 35 13.44 7.16 -0.52
C ASP A 35 13.72 7.91 0.80
N TRP A 36 13.57 7.20 1.91
CA TRP A 36 13.78 7.73 3.24
C TRP A 36 15.22 8.16 3.52
N VAL A 37 16.21 7.63 2.81
CA VAL A 37 17.61 8.06 2.98
C VAL A 37 17.80 9.44 2.37
N THR A 38 17.40 9.60 1.11
CA THR A 38 17.45 10.88 0.39
C THR A 38 16.59 11.95 1.07
N PHE A 39 15.40 11.58 1.55
CA PHE A 39 14.51 12.47 2.28
C PHE A 39 15.15 13.03 3.56
N LYS A 40 15.76 12.16 4.38
CA LYS A 40 16.44 12.57 5.62
C LYS A 40 17.64 13.47 5.36
N ALA A 41 18.52 13.08 4.42
CA ALA A 41 19.67 13.90 4.06
C ALA A 41 19.26 15.30 3.58
N SER A 42 18.18 15.38 2.79
CA SER A 42 17.62 16.64 2.32
C SER A 42 17.03 17.49 3.46
N LEU A 43 16.38 16.87 4.45
CA LEU A 43 15.88 17.57 5.64
C LEU A 43 17.01 18.11 6.52
N GLU A 44 18.12 17.40 6.66
CA GLU A 44 19.28 17.84 7.46
C GLU A 44 19.95 19.09 6.87
N THR A 45 19.93 19.24 5.55
CA THR A 45 20.44 20.44 4.85
C THR A 45 19.44 21.61 4.79
N LEU A 46 18.24 21.44 5.37
CA LEU A 46 17.15 22.39 5.23
C LEU A 46 17.34 23.57 6.19
N HIS A 47 17.88 24.68 5.67
CA HIS A 47 18.02 25.91 6.44
C HIS A 47 16.70 26.70 6.50
N LEU A 48 16.26 27.01 7.72
CA LEU A 48 15.25 28.02 8.02
C LEU A 48 15.97 29.32 8.40
N GLY A 49 15.39 30.48 8.04
CA GLY A 49 15.90 31.77 8.50
C GLY A 49 15.98 31.81 10.03
N SER A 50 16.97 32.51 10.57
CA SER A 50 17.35 32.43 12.00
C SER A 50 16.71 33.49 12.91
N SER A 51 15.89 34.40 12.37
CA SER A 51 15.34 35.52 13.14
C SER A 51 13.85 35.71 12.88
N PHE A 52 13.09 35.89 13.96
CA PHE A 52 11.66 36.19 13.92
C PHE A 52 11.37 37.32 14.90
N ALA A 53 10.83 38.43 14.40
CA ALA A 53 10.47 39.59 15.23
C ALA A 53 8.96 39.66 15.48
N THR A 54 8.16 39.12 14.55
CA THR A 54 6.71 39.29 14.51
C THR A 54 5.98 37.96 14.32
N ALA A 55 4.74 37.87 14.78
CA ALA A 55 3.87 36.71 14.52
C ALA A 55 3.67 36.43 13.01
N ALA A 56 3.68 37.49 12.18
CA ALA A 56 3.61 37.37 10.73
C ALA A 56 4.87 36.67 10.14
N ASP A 57 6.05 36.93 10.70
CA ASP A 57 7.30 36.32 10.28
C ASP A 57 7.29 34.81 10.58
N VAL A 58 6.78 34.43 11.76
CA VAL A 58 6.62 33.03 12.18
C VAL A 58 5.66 32.29 11.25
N ASN A 59 4.50 32.88 10.94
CA ASN A 59 3.53 32.26 10.03
C ASN A 59 4.09 32.09 8.61
N THR A 60 4.82 33.10 8.13
CA THR A 60 5.51 33.05 6.83
C THR A 60 6.54 31.93 6.79
N LEU A 61 7.33 31.79 7.85
CA LEU A 61 8.35 30.75 7.95
C LEU A 61 7.73 29.34 8.05
N ALA A 62 6.62 29.19 8.78
CA ALA A 62 5.90 27.92 8.85
C ALA A 62 5.41 27.48 7.46
N ASN A 63 4.85 28.41 6.68
CA ASN A 63 4.47 28.13 5.29
C ASN A 63 5.68 27.79 4.41
N GLN A 64 6.80 28.49 4.59
CA GLN A 64 8.06 28.17 3.92
C GLN A 64 8.58 26.77 4.29
N LEU A 65 8.50 26.37 5.56
CA LEU A 65 8.89 25.03 6.01
C LEU A 65 8.02 23.97 5.34
N VAL A 66 6.70 24.12 5.37
CA VAL A 66 5.77 23.17 4.75
C VAL A 66 6.03 23.02 3.26
N SER A 67 6.23 24.13 2.54
CA SER A 67 6.53 24.09 1.10
C SER A 67 7.88 23.42 0.80
N LYS A 68 8.93 23.68 1.58
CA LYS A 68 10.23 23.01 1.43
C LYS A 68 10.14 21.52 1.73
N ILE A 69 9.44 21.10 2.79
CA ILE A 69 9.21 19.68 3.11
C ILE A 69 8.48 18.98 1.97
N ARG A 70 7.41 19.58 1.43
CA ARG A 70 6.68 19.03 0.28
C ARG A 70 7.59 18.86 -0.93
N ARG A 71 8.46 19.84 -1.20
CA ARG A 71 9.44 19.77 -2.30
C ARG A 71 10.44 18.65 -2.08
N VAL A 72 11.00 18.53 -0.88
CA VAL A 72 11.94 17.46 -0.52
C VAL A 72 11.28 16.09 -0.65
N GLN A 73 10.04 15.94 -0.17
CA GLN A 73 9.28 14.70 -0.32
C GLN A 73 9.04 14.36 -1.80
N PHE A 74 8.69 15.35 -2.61
CA PHE A 74 8.50 15.16 -4.05
C PHE A 74 9.78 14.68 -4.74
N MET A 75 10.94 15.26 -4.41
CA MET A 75 12.23 14.83 -4.96
C MET A 75 12.68 13.46 -4.47
N ALA A 76 12.36 13.11 -3.23
CA ALA A 76 12.65 11.79 -2.67
C ALA A 76 11.64 10.72 -3.13
N THR A 77 10.56 11.08 -3.83
CA THR A 77 9.55 10.12 -4.28
C THR A 77 9.98 9.49 -5.60
N ILE A 78 10.20 8.18 -5.56
CA ILE A 78 10.51 7.35 -6.72
C ILE A 78 9.23 6.60 -7.13
N LEU A 79 8.93 6.58 -8.43
CA LEU A 79 7.90 5.70 -8.97
C LEU A 79 8.47 4.30 -9.12
N LEU A 80 8.07 3.39 -8.23
CA LEU A 80 8.41 1.99 -8.36
C LEU A 80 7.34 1.31 -9.23
N PRO A 81 7.74 0.53 -10.25
CA PRO A 81 6.82 -0.44 -10.81
C PRO A 81 6.34 -1.33 -9.66
N ILE A 82 5.04 -1.61 -9.60
CA ILE A 82 4.54 -2.59 -8.63
C ILE A 82 5.32 -3.87 -8.88
N SER A 83 6.16 -4.24 -7.91
CA SER A 83 6.79 -5.54 -7.92
C SER A 83 5.66 -6.55 -8.06
N THR A 84 5.71 -7.36 -9.13
CA THR A 84 5.01 -8.63 -9.19
C THR A 84 5.68 -9.54 -8.17
N SER A 85 5.57 -9.18 -6.89
CA SER A 85 5.95 -10.02 -5.77
C SER A 85 4.98 -11.18 -5.82
N ARG A 86 5.30 -12.16 -6.68
CA ARG A 86 4.94 -13.54 -6.47
C ARG A 86 5.51 -13.80 -5.09
N ARG A 87 4.60 -13.86 -4.11
CA ARG A 87 4.87 -14.14 -2.69
C ARG A 87 6.16 -14.95 -2.62
N LYS A 88 7.20 -14.38 -1.99
CA LYS A 88 8.53 -15.03 -1.92
C LYS A 88 8.33 -16.51 -1.62
N ASP A 89 8.97 -17.36 -2.42
CA ASP A 89 8.78 -18.80 -2.32
C ASP A 89 9.01 -19.24 -0.87
N LEU A 90 7.99 -19.88 -0.30
CA LEU A 90 8.04 -20.25 1.11
C LEU A 90 9.13 -21.33 1.30
N PRO A 91 10.08 -21.16 2.24
CA PRO A 91 11.11 -22.15 2.51
C PRO A 91 10.51 -23.56 2.72
N SER A 92 11.17 -24.58 2.16
CA SER A 92 10.70 -25.96 2.15
C SER A 92 10.35 -26.49 3.55
N HIS A 93 11.19 -26.18 4.54
CA HIS A 93 10.96 -26.61 5.93
C HIS A 93 9.67 -26.04 6.55
N ILE A 94 9.24 -24.84 6.15
CA ILE A 94 7.99 -24.23 6.61
C ILE A 94 6.80 -24.89 5.90
N LYS A 95 6.92 -25.16 4.59
CA LYS A 95 5.88 -25.89 3.83
C LYS A 95 5.57 -27.24 4.48
N VAL A 96 6.61 -27.99 4.89
CA VAL A 96 6.45 -29.29 5.58
C VAL A 96 5.72 -29.14 6.91
N ARG A 97 6.10 -28.16 7.76
CA ARG A 97 5.43 -27.93 9.05
C ARG A 97 3.95 -27.55 8.88
N LEU A 98 3.63 -26.73 7.88
CA LEU A 98 2.24 -26.35 7.59
C LEU A 98 1.41 -27.56 7.12
N GLN A 99 1.99 -28.44 6.30
CA GLN A 99 1.34 -29.68 5.89
C GLN A 99 1.08 -30.62 7.07
N GLN A 100 2.06 -30.79 7.96
CA GLN A 100 1.89 -31.58 9.19
C GLN A 100 0.76 -31.02 10.06
N LYS A 101 0.74 -29.71 10.28
CA LYS A 101 -0.34 -29.03 11.01
C LYS A 101 -1.70 -29.31 10.38
N HIS A 102 -1.80 -29.20 9.05
CA HIS A 102 -3.05 -29.45 8.32
C HIS A 102 -3.52 -30.91 8.47
N ARG A 103 -2.59 -31.89 8.42
CA ARG A 103 -2.89 -33.30 8.66
C ARG A 103 -3.45 -33.54 10.07
N LEU A 104 -2.85 -32.93 11.08
CA LEU A 104 -3.31 -33.04 12.47
C LEU A 104 -4.72 -32.46 12.65
N HIS A 105 -4.99 -31.28 12.09
CA HIS A 105 -6.34 -30.71 12.12
C HIS A 105 -7.37 -31.60 11.42
N LYS A 106 -7.01 -32.22 10.30
CA LYS A 106 -7.90 -33.14 9.59
C LYS A 106 -8.19 -34.40 10.41
N LEU A 107 -7.17 -34.98 11.05
CA LEU A 107 -7.34 -36.15 11.93
C LEU A 107 -8.20 -35.81 13.15
N TRP A 108 -8.01 -34.63 13.74
CA TRP A 108 -8.83 -34.15 14.83
C TRP A 108 -10.31 -34.02 14.42
N GLY A 109 -10.57 -33.41 13.26
CA GLY A 109 -11.94 -33.28 12.73
C GLY A 109 -12.61 -34.63 12.46
N LEU A 110 -11.85 -35.61 11.95
CA LEU A 110 -12.34 -36.97 11.72
C LEU A 110 -12.62 -37.73 13.02
N HIS A 111 -11.79 -37.56 14.05
CA HIS A 111 -12.01 -38.15 15.36
C HIS A 111 -13.29 -37.61 16.01
N LEU A 112 -13.58 -36.31 15.86
CA LEU A 112 -14.78 -35.68 16.41
C LEU A 112 -16.07 -36.20 15.74
N LEU A 113 -16.02 -36.47 14.42
CA LEU A 113 -17.15 -37.03 13.66
C LEU A 113 -17.39 -38.52 13.91
N SER A 114 -16.42 -39.24 14.48
CA SER A 114 -16.54 -40.66 14.83
C SER A 114 -17.15 -40.88 16.23
N GLN A 115 -17.34 -39.81 17.01
CA GLN A 115 -17.92 -39.85 18.37
C GLN A 115 -19.36 -39.32 18.43
N THR A 116 -19.94 -38.94 17.28
CA THR A 116 -21.33 -38.51 17.10
C THR A 116 -22.09 -39.55 16.31
#